data_AF-A0A1F2TA43-F1
#
_entry.id   AF-A0A1F2TA43-F1
#
_cell.length_a   1.000
_cell.length_b   1.000
_cell.length_c   1.000
_cell.angle_alpha   90.00
_cell.angle_beta   90.00
_cell.angle_gamma   90.00
#
_symmetry.space_group_name_H-M   'P 1'
#
loop_
_entity.id
_entity.type
_entity.pdbx_description
1 polymer ?
#
loop_
_entity_poly.entity_id
_entity_poly.type
_entity_poly.pdbx_seq_one_letter_code
_entity_poly.pdbx_strand_id
1 'polypeptide(L)'
;MACDRIESTGATARPFTYSVKSVNQEPGTAPFKGSLKLAQAQSCADFFDRAMFWKVPSHNLICGDKDGNIALQVSGLTPDRDGWTGRPGSAGFP
;
A
#
# COMPACT_ATOMS: atom_id res chain seq x y z
N MET A 1 -48.64 -11.19 -3.24
CA MET A 1 -48.41 -9.74 -3.13
C MET A 1 -47.01 -9.51 -3.67
N ALA A 2 -46.93 -8.81 -4.80
CA ALA A 2 -45.73 -8.68 -5.63
C ALA A 2 -44.70 -7.73 -5.00
N CYS A 3 -43.42 -8.00 -5.20
CA CYS A 3 -42.39 -6.97 -5.17
C CYS A 3 -41.89 -6.85 -6.60
N ASP A 4 -42.11 -5.67 -7.17
CA ASP A 4 -42.04 -5.41 -8.60
C ASP A 4 -40.64 -5.57 -9.19
N ARG A 5 -40.68 -6.07 -10.42
CA ARG A 5 -39.60 -6.17 -11.39
C ARG A 5 -39.17 -4.74 -11.77
N ILE A 6 -37.97 -4.32 -11.35
CA ILE A 6 -37.34 -3.12 -11.93
C ILE A 6 -36.93 -3.47 -13.36
N GLU A 7 -37.77 -3.09 -14.31
CA GLU A 7 -37.42 -2.99 -15.73
C GLU A 7 -36.42 -1.83 -15.90
N SER A 8 -35.12 -2.13 -15.88
CA SER A 8 -34.13 -1.17 -16.37
C SER A 8 -34.14 -1.22 -17.90
N THR A 9 -34.67 -0.17 -18.49
CA THR A 9 -34.63 0.12 -19.92
C THR A 9 -33.20 -0.01 -20.47
N GLY A 10 -32.97 -0.98 -21.37
CA GLY A 10 -32.06 -0.84 -22.51
C GLY A 10 -30.59 -0.48 -22.28
N ALA A 11 -29.88 -1.09 -21.32
CA ALA A 11 -28.42 -1.07 -21.30
C ALA A 11 -27.88 -2.50 -21.47
N THR A 12 -27.39 -2.83 -22.66
CA THR A 12 -26.65 -4.08 -22.93
C THR A 12 -25.52 -4.18 -21.91
N ALA A 13 -25.51 -5.24 -21.09
CA ALA A 13 -24.45 -5.48 -20.13
C ALA A 13 -23.11 -5.62 -20.87
N ARG A 14 -22.28 -4.57 -20.82
CA ARG A 14 -20.95 -4.57 -21.41
C ARG A 14 -20.05 -5.37 -20.47
N PRO A 15 -19.27 -6.35 -20.94
CA PRO A 15 -18.34 -7.06 -20.06
C PRO A 15 -17.35 -6.05 -19.48
N PHE A 16 -17.35 -5.90 -18.16
CA PHE A 16 -16.39 -5.04 -17.47
C PHE A 16 -15.09 -5.82 -17.29
N THR A 17 -13.97 -5.22 -17.70
CA THR A 17 -12.64 -5.77 -17.43
C THR A 17 -11.95 -4.87 -16.42
N TYR A 18 -11.30 -5.49 -15.43
CA TYR A 18 -10.55 -4.78 -14.40
C TYR A 18 -9.08 -5.13 -14.56
N SER A 19 -8.22 -4.13 -14.42
CA SER A 19 -6.78 -4.34 -14.27
C SER A 19 -6.35 -3.95 -12.86
N VAL A 20 -5.34 -4.62 -12.33
CA VAL A 20 -4.79 -4.35 -11.00
C VAL A 20 -3.31 -4.02 -11.15
N LYS A 21 -2.92 -2.87 -10.61
CA LYS A 21 -1.51 -2.50 -10.46
C LYS A 21 -1.14 -2.53 -8.98
N SER A 22 -0.05 -3.22 -8.65
CA SER A 22 0.45 -3.33 -7.29
C SER A 22 1.91 -2.88 -7.19
N VAL A 23 2.26 -2.23 -6.07
CA VAL A 23 3.66 -1.89 -5.76
C VAL A 23 4.54 -3.12 -5.64
N ASN A 24 3.98 -4.32 -5.41
CA ASN A 24 4.73 -5.57 -5.36
C ASN A 24 5.43 -5.91 -6.69
N GLN A 25 5.04 -5.27 -7.79
CA GLN A 25 5.60 -5.47 -9.13
C GLN A 25 6.71 -4.46 -9.47
N GLU A 26 7.00 -3.50 -8.59
CA GLU A 26 8.02 -2.47 -8.83
C GLU A 26 9.44 -3.00 -8.52
N PRO A 27 10.50 -2.44 -9.13
CA PRO A 27 11.86 -2.88 -8.85
C PRO A 27 12.25 -2.78 -7.37
N GLY A 28 12.70 -3.90 -6.81
CA GLY A 28 13.20 -4.00 -5.44
C GLY A 28 12.12 -4.22 -4.37
N THR A 29 10.90 -4.59 -4.75
CA THR A 29 9.78 -4.88 -3.82
C THR A 29 9.63 -6.35 -3.48
N ALA A 30 10.74 -7.11 -3.52
CA ALA A 30 10.77 -8.42 -2.89
C ALA A 30 10.34 -8.26 -1.41
N PRO A 31 9.30 -8.98 -0.95
CA PRO A 31 8.76 -8.81 0.40
C PRO A 31 9.85 -8.94 1.46
N PHE A 32 9.83 -8.04 2.44
CA PHE A 32 10.77 -8.03 3.56
C PHE A 32 12.26 -7.87 3.17
N LYS A 33 12.61 -7.55 1.92
CA LYS A 33 14.00 -7.35 1.50
C LYS A 33 14.73 -6.28 2.33
N GLY A 34 14.02 -5.24 2.76
CA GLY A 34 14.56 -4.20 3.63
C GLY A 34 15.02 -4.71 5.01
N SER A 35 14.46 -5.83 5.48
CA SER A 35 14.83 -6.43 6.77
C SER A 35 16.31 -6.79 6.86
N LEU A 36 16.93 -7.19 5.74
CA LEU A 36 18.36 -7.51 5.67
C LEU A 36 19.25 -6.32 6.04
N LYS A 37 18.81 -5.09 5.72
CA LYS A 37 19.50 -3.86 6.12
C LYS A 37 19.15 -3.51 7.57
N LEU A 38 17.88 -3.58 7.94
CA LEU A 38 17.42 -3.25 9.30
C LEU A 38 18.05 -4.13 10.37
N ALA A 39 18.27 -5.41 10.10
CA ALA A 39 18.90 -6.36 11.02
C ALA A 39 20.33 -5.99 11.41
N GLN A 40 20.95 -5.04 10.70
CA GLN A 40 22.31 -4.56 10.96
C GLN A 40 22.33 -3.23 11.73
N ALA A 41 21.17 -2.65 12.03
CA ALA A 41 21.06 -1.34 12.68
C ALA A 41 21.62 -1.36 14.11
N GLN A 42 22.39 -0.33 14.49
CA GLN A 42 23.03 -0.22 15.82
C GLN A 42 22.38 0.81 16.75
N SER A 43 21.48 1.64 16.23
CA SER A 43 20.75 2.66 16.98
C SER A 43 19.40 2.94 16.32
N CYS A 44 18.47 3.62 17.02
CA CYS A 44 17.21 4.01 16.39
C CYS A 44 17.41 4.96 15.20
N ALA A 45 18.40 5.85 15.24
CA ALA A 45 18.73 6.70 14.10
C ALA A 45 19.16 5.87 12.88
N ASP A 46 20.11 4.94 13.06
CA ASP A 46 20.58 4.05 11.99
C ASP A 46 19.47 3.11 11.49
N PHE A 47 18.57 2.69 12.38
CA PHE A 47 17.41 1.88 12.03
C PHE A 47 16.49 2.62 11.04
N PHE A 48 16.19 3.89 11.27
CA PHE A 48 15.31 4.65 10.36
C PHE A 48 16.01 5.09 9.06
N ASP A 49 17.31 5.39 9.10
CA ASP A 49 18.09 5.59 7.87
C ASP A 49 18.05 4.34 6.97
N ARG A 50 18.15 3.15 7.57
CA ARG A 50 18.03 1.88 6.86
C ARG A 50 16.60 1.54 6.48
N ALA A 51 15.62 1.98 7.26
CA ALA A 51 14.19 1.80 6.97
C ALA A 51 13.78 2.46 5.66
N MET A 52 14.53 3.44 5.15
CA MET A 52 14.31 4.02 3.83
C MET A 52 14.43 2.99 2.68
N PHE A 53 15.08 1.85 2.90
CA PHE A 53 15.13 0.74 1.94
C PHE A 53 13.97 -0.25 2.09
N TRP A 54 13.05 -0.03 3.03
CA TRP A 54 11.86 -0.86 3.25
C TRP A 54 10.74 -0.46 2.30
N LYS A 55 10.55 -1.24 1.24
CA LYS A 55 9.50 -0.97 0.24
C LYS A 55 8.20 -1.73 0.49
N VAL A 56 8.26 -3.03 0.80
CA VAL A 56 7.09 -3.90 0.94
C VAL A 56 7.39 -4.96 2.01
N PRO A 57 6.42 -5.36 2.84
CA PRO A 57 5.04 -4.86 2.94
C PRO A 57 4.94 -3.52 3.69
N SER A 58 3.82 -2.79 3.56
CA SER A 58 3.58 -1.58 4.35
C SER A 58 3.48 -1.95 5.83
N HIS A 59 4.43 -1.49 6.65
CA HIS A 59 4.54 -1.83 8.06
C HIS A 59 4.82 -0.60 8.93
N ASN A 60 4.35 -0.69 10.17
CA ASN A 60 4.73 0.20 11.25
C ASN A 60 6.05 -0.30 11.84
N LEU A 61 7.17 0.32 11.46
CA LEU A 61 8.48 -0.02 12.01
C LEU A 61 8.68 0.77 13.30
N ILE A 62 8.89 0.05 14.41
CA ILE A 62 9.04 0.62 15.74
C ILE A 62 10.47 0.34 16.22
N CYS A 63 11.11 1.36 16.78
CA CYS A 63 12.39 1.22 17.45
C CYS A 63 12.26 1.59 18.93
N GLY A 64 12.94 0.82 19.77
CA GLY A 64 13.21 1.12 21.17
C GLY A 64 14.67 0.81 21.46
N ASP A 65 15.43 1.75 22.02
CA ASP A 65 16.83 1.56 22.37
C ASP A 65 17.11 1.71 23.87
N LYS A 66 18.34 1.37 24.27
CA LYS A 66 18.81 1.41 25.67
C LYS A 66 18.97 2.83 26.24
N ASP A 67 19.00 3.84 25.38
CA ASP A 67 19.14 5.24 25.79
C ASP A 67 17.76 5.86 26.06
N GLY A 68 16.69 5.06 25.93
CA GLY A 68 15.31 5.45 26.24
C GLY A 68 14.56 6.02 25.04
N ASN A 69 15.12 5.96 23.82
CA ASN A 69 14.42 6.43 22.64
C ASN A 69 13.35 5.43 22.22
N ILE A 70 12.16 5.94 21.90
CA ILE A 70 11.06 5.17 21.31
C ILE A 70 10.56 5.95 20.10
N ALA A 71 10.52 5.32 18.93
CA ALA A 71 10.11 5.96 17.70
C ALA A 71 9.39 5.00 16.76
N LEU A 72 8.59 5.57 15.86
CA LEU A 72 7.76 4.88 14.88
C LEU A 72 7.96 5.51 13.50
N GLN A 73 8.13 4.67 12.49
CA GLN A 73 8.05 5.07 11.09
C GLN A 73 7.10 4.14 10.32
N VAL A 74 6.04 4.72 9.76
CA VAL A 74 5.18 4.01 8.81
C VAL A 74 5.94 3.89 7.50
N SER A 75 6.31 2.67 7.13
CA SER A 75 7.22 2.40 6.02
C SER A 75 6.56 1.53 4.97
N GLY A 76 6.62 1.98 3.72
CA GLY A 76 6.11 1.26 2.57
C GLY A 76 6.15 2.13 1.32
N LEU A 77 6.43 1.52 0.18
CA LEU A 77 6.34 2.18 -1.11
C LEU A 77 4.87 2.46 -1.40
N THR A 78 4.50 3.73 -1.42
CA THR A 78 3.14 4.18 -1.70
C THR A 78 3.15 4.96 -3.00
N PRO A 79 2.33 4.61 -3.99
CA PRO A 79 2.24 5.37 -5.22
C PRO A 79 1.52 6.69 -4.94
N ASP A 80 2.03 7.77 -5.52
CA ASP A 80 1.27 9.01 -5.63
C ASP A 80 0.21 8.83 -6.72
N ARG A 81 -1.02 9.24 -6.43
CA ARG A 81 -2.18 8.98 -7.29
C ARG A 81 -2.99 10.26 -7.44
N ASP A 82 -3.19 10.66 -8.67
CA ASP A 82 -4.04 11.80 -9.00
C ASP A 82 -5.52 11.39 -9.04
N GLY A 83 -6.38 12.13 -8.34
CA GLY A 83 -7.84 11.97 -8.35
C GLY A 83 -8.44 10.74 -7.64
N TRP A 84 -7.71 9.63 -7.42
CA TRP A 84 -8.28 8.42 -6.79
C TRP A 84 -8.01 8.32 -5.28
N THR A 85 -9.08 8.22 -4.48
CA THR A 85 -9.01 8.20 -3.01
C THR A 85 -8.93 6.80 -2.39
N GLY A 86 -8.66 5.76 -3.18
CA GLY A 86 -8.60 4.37 -2.68
C GLY A 86 -9.96 3.67 -2.53
N ARG A 87 -11.06 4.27 -2.98
CA ARG A 87 -12.41 3.68 -2.91
C ARG A 87 -12.83 3.08 -4.27
N PRO A 88 -13.56 1.95 -4.29
CA PRO A 88 -14.19 1.48 -5.52
C PRO A 88 -15.13 2.55 -6.08
N GLY A 89 -15.07 2.83 -7.39
CA GLY A 89 -16.01 3.71 -8.07
C GLY A 89 -15.78 5.23 -7.94
N SER A 90 -14.84 5.71 -7.12
CA SER A 90 -14.34 7.09 -7.25
C SER A 90 -13.45 7.15 -8.50
N ALA A 91 -13.89 7.89 -9.53
CA ALA A 91 -13.30 7.86 -10.85
C ALA A 91 -11.78 8.13 -10.87
N GLY A 92 -11.08 7.25 -11.59
CA GLY A 92 -9.66 7.27 -11.90
C GLY A 92 -9.36 6.21 -12.97
N PHE A 93 -10.28 6.06 -13.93
CA PHE A 93 -9.97 5.54 -15.25
C PHE A 93 -9.73 6.77 -16.13
N PRO A 94 -8.75 6.77 -17.05
CA PRO A 94 -8.75 7.76 -18.12
C PRO A 94 -10.06 7.70 -18.90
#